data_AF-A0A7W1FXW1-F1
#
_entry.id   AF-A0A7W1FXW1-F1
#
_cell.length_a   1.000
_cell.length_b   1.000
_cell.length_c   1.000
_cell.angle_alpha   90.00
_cell.angle_beta   90.00
_cell.angle_gamma   90.00
#
_symmetry.space_group_name_H-M   'P 1'
#
loop_
_entity.id
_entity.type
_entity.pdbx_description
1 polymer ?
#
loop_
_entity_poly.entity_id
_entity_poly.type
_entity_poly.pdbx_seq_one_letter_code
_entity_poly.pdbx_strand_id
1 'polypeptide(L)' 'MLKRIFDIFFSFIGLIILFIPFFIIGLLILLDSRGGIFYKQIRVGRNEKNFKLLKFRSMQTDADKKGLLTVG' A
#
# COMPACT_ATOMS: atom_id res chain seq x y z
N MET A 1 -2.42 -26.22 -0.76
CA MET A 1 -3.82 -25.73 -0.68
C MET A 1 -4.13 -25.13 0.69
N LEU A 2 -3.93 -25.86 1.79
CA LEU A 2 -4.25 -25.39 3.16
C LEU A 2 -3.66 -24.02 3.53
N LYS A 3 -2.37 -23.79 3.25
CA LYS A 3 -1.72 -22.47 3.49
C LYS A 3 -2.44 -21.33 2.77
N ARG A 4 -2.87 -21.53 1.52
CA ARG A 4 -3.54 -20.49 0.74
C ARG A 4 -4.95 -20.18 1.25
N ILE A 5 -5.67 -21.19 1.73
CA ILE A 5 -6.99 -21.00 2.37
C ILE A 5 -6.82 -20.24 3.68
N PHE A 6 -5.84 -20.63 4.48
CA PHE A 6 -5.48 -19.93 5.72
C PHE A 6 -5.13 -18.46 5.44
N ASP A 7 -4.23 -18.19 4.49
CA ASP A 7 -3.82 -16.83 4.13
C ASP A 7 -5.03 -15.99 3.71
N ILE A 8 -5.92 -16.52 2.86
CA ILE A 8 -7.12 -15.79 2.41
C ILE A 8 -8.08 -15.52 3.57
N PHE A 9 -8.34 -16.54 4.40
CA PHE A 9 -9.30 -16.43 5.52
C PHE A 9 -8.85 -15.41 6.56
N PHE A 10 -7.60 -15.51 7.01
CA PHE A 10 -7.04 -14.57 8.00
C PHE A 10 -6.86 -13.17 7.42
N SER A 11 -6.46 -13.04 6.15
CA SER A 11 -6.38 -11.73 5.49
C SER A 11 -7.76 -11.06 5.40
N PHE A 12 -8.82 -11.83 5.11
CA PHE A 12 -10.17 -11.30 5.01
C PHE A 12 -10.69 -10.81 6.37
N ILE A 13 -10.49 -11.60 7.42
CA ILE A 13 -10.84 -11.20 8.79
C ILE A 13 -10.05 -9.96 9.22
N GLY A 14 -8.74 -9.94 8.95
CA GLY A 14 -7.90 -8.77 9.24
C GLY A 14 -8.38 -7.51 8.51
N LEU A 15 -8.80 -7.63 7.26
CA LEU A 15 -9.36 -6.50 6.49
C LEU A 15 -10.68 -5.98 7.08
N ILE A 16 -11.55 -6.86 7.57
CA ILE A 16 -12.82 -6.44 8.20
C ILE A 16 -12.54 -5.68 9.50
N ILE A 17 -11.66 -6.21 10.35
CA ILE A 17 -11.31 -5.59 11.64
C ILE A 17 -10.63 -4.24 11.43
N LEU A 18 -9.72 -4.16 10.45
CA LEU A 18 -8.96 -2.94 10.14
C LEU A 18 -9.71 -1.98 9.21
N PHE A 19 -10.94 -2.28 8.80
CA PHE A 19 -11.68 -1.45 7.84
C PHE A 19 -11.90 -0.02 8.35
N ILE A 20 -12.36 0.13 9.60
CA ILE A 20 -12.60 1.44 10.23
C ILE A 20 -11.33 2.31 10.27
N PRO A 21 -10.20 1.85 10.84
CA PRO A 21 -8.98 2.68 10.88
C PRO A 21 -8.43 2.97 9.48
N PHE A 22 -8.51 2.02 8.54
CA PHE A 22 -8.12 2.24 7.14
C PHE A 22 -8.96 3.31 6.45
N PHE A 23 -10.25 3.38 6.74
CA PHE A 23 -11.13 4.41 6.22
C PHE A 23 -10.76 5.80 6.77
N ILE A 24 -10.53 5.91 8.08
CA ILE A 24 -10.14 7.18 8.73
C ILE A 24 -8.79 7.66 8.18
N ILE A 25 -7.78 6.78 8.13
CA ILE A 25 -6.47 7.11 7.56
C ILE A 25 -6.60 7.52 6.10
N GLY A 26 -7.43 6.82 5.32
CA GLY A 26 -7.68 7.17 3.92
C GLY A 26 -8.29 8.56 3.77
N LEU A 27 -9.23 8.94 4.63
CA LEU A 27 -9.83 10.27 4.63
C LEU A 27 -8.83 11.36 5.00
N LEU A 28 -8.00 11.13 6.03
CA LEU A 28 -6.94 12.05 6.43
C LEU A 28 -5.95 12.31 5.29
N ILE A 29 -5.53 11.25 4.57
CA ILE A 29 -4.62 11.36 3.43
C ILE A 29 -5.27 12.15 2.28
N LEU A 30 -6.57 11.94 2.04
CA LEU A 30 -7.30 12.66 0.99
C LEU A 30 -7.41 14.17 1.29
N LEU A 31 -7.56 14.52 2.57
CA LEU A 31 -7.61 15.92 3.02
C LEU A 31 -6.22 16.58 2.98
N ASP A 32 -5.16 15.82 3.29
CA ASP A 32 -3.78 16.33 3.31
C ASP A 32 -3.18 16.52 1.90
N SER A 33 -3.53 15.67 0.93
CA SER A 33 -2.94 15.73 -0.41
C SER A 33 -3.94 15.42 -1.54
N ARG A 34 -3.96 16.28 -2.58
CA ARG A 34 -4.82 16.12 -3.79
C ARG A 34 -4.47 14.91 -4.67
N GLY A 35 -3.46 14.12 -4.32
CA GLY A 35 -2.92 13.06 -5.18
C GLY A 35 -3.54 11.67 -5.02
N GLY A 36 -4.50 11.48 -4.11
CA GLY A 36 -5.18 10.20 -3.85
C GLY A 36 -4.57 9.37 -2.72
N ILE A 37 -5.36 8.40 -2.21
CA ILE A 37 -5.13 7.71 -0.93
C ILE A 37 -4.01 6.66 -1.00
N PHE A 38 -3.89 5.97 -2.14
CA PHE A 38 -2.96 4.84 -2.30
C PHE A 38 -1.77 5.20 -3.21
N TYR A 39 -0.61 4.66 -2.86
CA TYR A 39 0.60 4.64 -3.68
C TYR A 39 0.86 3.21 -4.17
N LYS A 40 1.25 3.06 -5.45
CA LYS A 40 1.49 1.77 -6.11
C LYS A 40 2.99 1.62 -6.37
N GLN A 41 3.65 0.76 -5.60
CA GLN A 41 5.07 0.43 -5.81
C GLN A 41 5.20 -0.86 -6.61
N ILE A 42 5.95 -0.88 -7.71
CA ILE A 42 6.24 -2.12 -8.45
C ILE A 42 7.34 -2.87 -7.72
N ARG A 43 7.12 -4.15 -7.45
CA ARG A 43 8.12 -5.07 -6.86
C ARG A 43 8.10 -6.40 -7.62
N VAL A 44 9.26 -7.06 -7.67
CA VAL A 44 9.38 -8.41 -8.23
C VAL A 44 8.77 -9.40 -7.24
N GLY A 45 7.80 -10.19 -7.70
CA GLY A 45 7.08 -11.17 -6.90
C GLY A 45 7.49 -12.62 -7.20
N ARG A 46 6.63 -13.55 -6.80
CA ARG A 46 6.85 -14.99 -7.03
C ARG A 46 6.96 -15.29 -8.53
N ASN A 47 7.94 -16.13 -8.89
CA ASN A 47 8.26 -16.49 -10.27
C ASN A 47 8.61 -15.28 -11.15
N GLU A 48 9.31 -14.29 -10.58
CA GLU A 48 9.76 -13.07 -11.28
C GLU A 48 8.64 -12.20 -11.85
N LYS A 49 7.38 -12.50 -11.50
CA LYS A 49 6.24 -11.71 -11.94
C LYS A 49 6.17 -10.45 -11.09
N ASN A 50 6.30 -9.31 -11.76
CA ASN A 50 6.09 -8.01 -11.14
C ASN A 50 4.67 -7.91 -10.57
N PHE A 51 4.56 -7.43 -9.33
CA PHE A 51 3.29 -7.12 -8.70
C PHE A 51 3.29 -5.68 -8.18
N LYS A 52 2.10 -5.09 -8.15
CA LYS A 52 1.89 -3.74 -7.64
C LYS A 52 1.56 -3.85 -6.16
N LEU A 53 2.48 -3.38 -5.32
CA LEU A 53 2.29 -3.30 -3.89
C LEU A 53 1.56 -1.98 -3.56
N LEU A 54 0.36 -2.11 -3.02
CA LEU A 54 -0.47 -0.99 -2.58
C LEU A 54 -0.10 -0.59 -1.14
N LYS A 55 0.18 0.69 -0.92
CA LYS A 55 0.40 1.27 0.42
C LYS A 55 -0.46 2.52 0.58
N PHE A 56 -0.85 2.82 1.81
CA PHE A 56 -1.33 4.16 2.14
C PHE A 56 -0.23 5.17 1.85
N ARG A 57 -0.62 6.29 1.25
CA ARG A 57 0.32 7.35 0.92
C ARG A 57 0.68 8.13 2.19
N SER A 58 1.96 8.14 2.53
CA SER A 58 2.49 8.98 3.63
C SER A 58 3.36 10.14 3.15
N MET A 59 3.80 10.10 1.88
CA MET A 59 4.65 11.13 1.27
C MET A 59 3.85 11.99 0.28
N GLN A 60 4.24 13.25 0.15
CA GLN A 60 3.64 14.22 -0.77
C GLN A 60 3.77 13.74 -2.24
N THR A 61 2.85 14.17 -3.10
CA THR A 61 2.90 13.92 -4.54
C THR A 61 4.27 14.28 -5.11
N ASP A 62 4.85 13.38 -5.92
CA ASP A 62 6.16 13.53 -6.56
C ASP A 62 7.39 13.53 -5.63
N ALA A 63 7.28 13.02 -4.40
CA ALA A 63 8.45 12.85 -3.52
C ALA A 63 9.57 12.00 -4.17
N ASP A 64 9.21 10.96 -4.95
CA ASP A 64 10.18 10.14 -5.70
C ASP A 64 10.97 10.96 -6.76
N LYS A 65 10.38 12.03 -7.33
CA LYS A 65 11.10 12.91 -8.27
C LYS A 65 12.05 13.88 -7.58
N LYS A 66 11.85 14.15 -6.29
CA LYS A 66 12.75 14.96 -5.47
C LYS A 66 13.84 14.13 -4.79
N GLY A 67 13.92 12.83 -5.09
CA GLY A 67 14.98 11.95 -4.60
C GLY A 67 16.34 12.45 -5.10
N LEU A 68 16.99 13.31 -4.31
CA LEU A 68 18.42 13.46 -4.29
C LEU A 68 18.98 12.04 -4.20
N LEU A 69 19.63 11.59 -5.28
CA LEU A 69 20.37 10.34 -5.31
C LEU A 69 21.28 10.36 -4.08
N THR A 70 20.98 9.53 -3.09
CA THR A 70 21.91 9.27 -2.00
C THR A 70 23.00 8.41 -2.62
N VAL A 71 23.95 9.10 -3.25
CA VAL A 71 25.23 8.53 -3.64
C VAL A 71 25.94 8.25 -2.32
N GLY A 72 25.97 6.96 -1.95
CA GLY A 72 26.88 6.47 -0.92
C GLY A 72 28.32 6.57 -1.39
#